data_AF-A0A2J4P6S6-F1
#
_entry.id   AF-A0A2J4P6S6-F1
#
_cell.length_a   1.000
_cell.length_b   1.000
_cell.length_c   1.000
_cell.angle_alpha   90.00
_cell.angle_beta   90.00
_cell.angle_gamma   90.00
#
_symmetry.space_group_name_H-M   'P 1'
#
loop_
_entity.id
_entity.type
_entity.pdbx_description
1 polymer ?
#
loop_
_entity_poly.entity_id
_entity_poly.type
_entity_poly.pdbx_seq_one_letter_code
_entity_poly.pdbx_strand_id
1 'polypeptide(L)'
;MYAEGRDFIQSNIHKFHKTIIMPSTIRGYSDLFTNNSDKLVVFCRENTTFDYIKSLSYEPNKNVFIADDMAFYLDLSQYLSLKPAYKQQANCFRTDSESLTGEHKENNHDISLTWNGDYWDNEFLARNSTRCMINFLEEYKV
;
A
#
# COMPACT_ATOMS: atom_id res chain seq x y z
N MET A 1 8.37 -1.49 1.12
CA MET A 1 8.39 -2.32 -0.09
C MET A 1 8.59 -3.74 0.39
N TYR A 2 7.75 -4.66 -0.06
CA TYR A 2 7.87 -6.08 0.26
C TYR A 2 9.04 -6.74 -0.49
N ALA A 3 9.53 -7.87 0.01
CA ALA A 3 10.71 -8.55 -0.53
C ALA A 3 10.48 -9.02 -1.98
N GLU A 4 9.28 -9.51 -2.26
CA GLU A 4 8.81 -10.00 -3.55
C GLU A 4 8.88 -8.90 -4.62
N GLY A 5 8.43 -7.69 -4.27
CA GLY A 5 8.53 -6.52 -5.15
C GLY A 5 9.98 -6.14 -5.45
N ARG A 6 10.85 -6.19 -4.44
CA ARG A 6 12.29 -5.97 -4.62
C ARG A 6 12.91 -7.03 -5.54
N ASP A 7 12.60 -8.30 -5.32
CA ASP A 7 13.15 -9.43 -6.09
C ASP A 7 12.69 -9.39 -7.55
N PHE A 8 11.43 -9.04 -7.78
CA PHE A 8 10.90 -8.82 -9.13
C PHE A 8 11.66 -7.70 -9.86
N ILE A 9 11.83 -6.54 -9.21
CA ILE A 9 12.56 -5.41 -9.80
C ILE A 9 13.99 -5.85 -10.09
N GLN A 10 14.70 -6.40 -9.12
CA GLN A 10 16.10 -6.80 -9.28
C GLN A 10 16.31 -7.80 -10.42
N SER A 11 15.38 -8.75 -10.59
CA SER A 11 15.43 -9.77 -11.64
C SER A 11 15.09 -9.23 -13.03
N ASN A 12 14.36 -8.12 -13.13
CA ASN A 12 13.80 -7.64 -14.41
C ASN A 12 14.22 -6.22 -14.80
N ILE A 13 14.96 -5.48 -13.97
CA ILE A 13 15.28 -4.06 -14.22
C ILE A 13 16.04 -3.81 -15.52
N HIS A 14 16.81 -4.79 -16.00
CA HIS A 14 17.51 -4.72 -17.28
C HIS A 14 16.57 -4.76 -18.49
N LYS A 15 15.36 -5.32 -18.33
CA LYS A 15 14.35 -5.46 -19.39
C LYS A 15 13.56 -4.19 -19.63
N PHE A 16 13.60 -3.23 -18.71
CA PHE A 16 12.81 -2.00 -18.77
C PHE A 16 13.70 -0.78 -19.01
N HIS A 17 13.17 0.20 -19.75
CA HIS A 17 13.81 1.50 -19.92
C HIS A 17 13.81 2.29 -18.60
N LYS A 18 12.65 2.32 -17.93
CA LYS A 18 12.43 2.86 -16.60
C LYS A 18 11.48 1.94 -15.83
N THR A 19 11.60 1.93 -14.52
CA THR A 19 10.65 1.28 -13.62
C THR A 19 10.10 2.34 -12.65
N ILE A 20 8.79 2.50 -12.64
CA ILE A 20 8.10 3.44 -11.77
C ILE A 20 7.57 2.67 -10.56
N ILE A 21 7.95 3.11 -9.36
CA ILE A 21 7.41 2.60 -8.11
C ILE A 21 6.30 3.57 -7.67
N MET A 22 5.06 3.10 -7.71
CA MET A 22 3.87 3.83 -7.27
C MET A 22 3.97 4.21 -5.77
N PRO A 23 3.20 5.20 -5.27
CA PRO A 23 3.28 5.70 -3.89
C PRO A 23 3.43 4.57 -2.87
N SER A 24 4.63 4.46 -2.28
CA SER A 24 5.02 3.33 -1.43
C SER A 24 5.74 3.80 -0.17
N THR A 25 5.63 3.03 0.91
CA THR A 25 6.58 3.10 2.03
C THR A 25 7.77 2.20 1.68
N ILE A 26 9.00 2.69 1.82
CA ILE A 26 10.24 1.94 1.52
C ILE A 26 11.16 2.03 2.73
N ARG A 27 11.68 0.88 3.16
CA ARG A 27 12.66 0.75 4.23
C ARG A 27 13.73 -0.24 3.79
N GLY A 28 14.99 0.17 3.86
CA GLY A 28 16.13 -0.68 3.46
C GLY A 28 16.30 -0.82 1.95
N TYR A 29 17.00 -1.88 1.52
CA TYR A 29 17.36 -2.15 0.13
C TYR A 29 18.15 -1.03 -0.56
N SER A 30 19.03 -0.32 0.19
CA SER A 30 19.86 0.77 -0.34
C SER A 30 20.56 0.40 -1.65
N ASP A 31 21.12 -0.81 -1.73
CA ASP A 31 21.86 -1.27 -2.91
C ASP A 31 21.00 -1.33 -4.17
N LEU A 32 19.71 -1.68 -4.05
CA LEU A 32 18.78 -1.67 -5.19
C LEU A 32 18.63 -0.25 -5.73
N PHE A 33 18.40 0.71 -4.85
CA PHE A 33 18.12 2.09 -5.24
C PHE A 33 19.38 2.81 -5.71
N THR A 34 20.51 2.64 -5.01
CA THR A 34 21.78 3.26 -5.38
C THR A 34 22.30 2.73 -6.72
N ASN A 35 22.24 1.41 -6.97
CA ASN A 35 22.77 0.82 -8.20
C ASN A 35 21.89 1.02 -9.43
N ASN A 36 20.66 1.52 -9.27
CA ASN A 36 19.68 1.64 -10.36
C ASN A 36 18.95 3.00 -10.37
N SER A 37 19.56 4.04 -9.83
CA SER A 37 18.98 5.40 -9.75
C SER A 37 18.69 6.01 -11.12
N ASP A 38 19.38 5.55 -12.16
CA ASP A 38 19.17 5.89 -13.56
C ASP A 38 17.98 5.16 -14.19
N LYS A 39 17.44 4.12 -13.55
CA LYS A 39 16.28 3.35 -14.05
C LYS A 39 15.02 3.52 -13.22
N LEU A 40 15.16 3.85 -11.94
CA LEU A 40 14.04 3.96 -11.02
C LEU A 40 13.47 5.37 -10.97
N VAL A 41 12.14 5.46 -10.94
CA VAL A 41 11.39 6.66 -10.55
C VAL A 41 10.52 6.28 -9.38
N VAL A 42 10.66 6.97 -8.25
CA VAL A 42 10.08 6.56 -6.97
C VAL A 42 9.05 7.57 -6.49
N PHE A 43 7.82 7.12 -6.24
CA PHE A 43 6.82 7.87 -5.52
C PHE A 43 6.75 7.37 -4.08
N CYS A 44 6.95 8.28 -3.14
CA CYS A 44 6.98 8.02 -1.70
C CYS A 44 5.65 8.47 -1.11
N ARG A 45 4.97 7.60 -0.35
CA ARG A 45 3.65 7.94 0.22
C ARG A 45 3.70 8.74 1.53
N GLU A 46 4.90 8.97 2.05
CA GLU A 46 5.15 9.72 3.28
C GLU A 46 6.58 10.28 3.32
N ASN A 47 6.83 11.23 4.24
CA ASN A 47 8.08 11.99 4.33
C ASN A 47 9.31 11.17 4.75
N THR A 48 9.17 10.22 5.68
CA THR A 48 10.27 9.34 6.10
C THR A 48 10.84 8.52 4.93
N THR A 49 9.99 7.94 4.08
CA THR A 49 10.43 7.25 2.86
C THR A 49 11.03 8.24 1.85
N PHE A 50 10.42 9.42 1.69
CA PHE A 50 10.93 10.44 0.78
C PHE A 50 12.35 10.90 1.16
N ASP A 51 12.56 11.22 2.43
CA ASP A 51 13.86 11.62 2.97
C ASP A 51 14.89 10.49 2.86
N TYR A 52 14.47 9.24 3.11
CA TYR A 52 15.31 8.07 2.91
C TYR A 52 15.78 7.93 1.46
N ILE A 53 14.88 7.94 0.48
CA ILE A 53 15.24 7.79 -0.94
C ILE A 53 16.08 8.98 -1.42
N LYS A 54 15.75 10.20 -1.00
CA LYS A 54 16.54 11.41 -1.29
C LYS A 54 17.98 11.30 -0.76
N SER A 55 18.18 10.67 0.41
CA SER A 55 19.53 10.44 0.97
C SER A 55 20.40 9.52 0.11
N LEU A 56 19.80 8.72 -0.79
CA LEU A 56 20.47 7.82 -1.72
C LEU A 56 20.78 8.50 -3.07
N SER A 57 21.00 9.82 -3.07
CA SER A 57 21.30 10.64 -4.26
C SER A 57 20.18 10.76 -5.29
N TYR A 58 18.92 10.54 -4.89
CA TYR A 58 17.78 10.87 -5.74
C TYR A 58 17.47 12.36 -5.73
N GLU A 59 17.09 12.90 -6.89
CA GLU A 59 16.77 14.30 -7.13
C GLU A 59 15.24 14.52 -7.01
N PRO A 60 14.79 15.34 -6.04
CA PRO A 60 13.39 15.71 -5.91
C PRO A 60 12.81 16.27 -7.20
N ASN A 61 11.58 15.89 -7.52
CA ASN A 61 10.84 16.28 -8.72
C ASN A 61 11.45 15.79 -10.05
N LYS A 62 12.44 14.89 -10.01
CA LYS A 62 13.04 14.26 -11.20
C LYS A 62 12.89 12.74 -11.17
N ASN A 63 13.43 12.10 -10.13
CA ASN A 63 13.35 10.65 -9.96
C ASN A 63 12.88 10.22 -8.57
N VAL A 64 12.60 11.18 -7.67
CA VAL A 64 11.85 10.95 -6.43
C VAL A 64 10.78 12.01 -6.24
N PHE A 65 9.59 11.56 -5.83
CA PHE A 65 8.40 12.37 -5.64
C PHE A 65 7.72 12.00 -4.32
N ILE A 66 6.98 12.93 -3.73
CA ILE A 66 6.06 12.65 -2.64
C ILE A 66 4.63 12.76 -3.17
N ALA A 67 3.77 11.83 -2.78
CA ALA A 67 2.38 11.77 -3.19
C ALA A 67 1.54 11.08 -2.11
N ASP A 68 0.22 11.23 -2.15
CA ASP A 68 -0.68 10.46 -1.29
C ASP A 68 -0.68 8.97 -1.68
N ASP A 69 -1.08 8.11 -0.74
CA ASP A 69 -1.30 6.70 -1.03
C ASP A 69 -2.38 6.52 -2.11
N MET A 70 -2.25 5.47 -2.93
CA MET A 70 -3.19 5.21 -4.03
C MET A 70 -4.64 5.03 -3.56
N ALA A 71 -4.87 4.65 -2.29
CA ALA A 71 -6.21 4.58 -1.72
C ALA A 71 -6.98 5.92 -1.77
N PHE A 72 -6.30 7.07 -1.76
CA PHE A 72 -6.93 8.39 -1.85
C PHE A 72 -7.48 8.70 -3.26
N TYR A 73 -7.06 7.94 -4.28
CA TYR A 73 -7.57 8.08 -5.65
C TYR A 73 -8.80 7.21 -5.92
N LEU A 74 -9.28 6.46 -4.93
CA LEU A 74 -10.45 5.62 -5.07
C LEU A 74 -11.69 6.49 -5.32
N ASP A 75 -12.44 6.19 -6.38
CA ASP A 75 -13.79 6.76 -6.57
C ASP A 75 -14.76 6.10 -5.59
N LEU A 76 -14.72 6.56 -4.35
CA LEU A 76 -15.48 6.01 -3.22
C LEU A 76 -16.98 5.86 -3.54
N SER A 77 -17.54 6.77 -4.33
CA SER A 77 -18.96 6.77 -4.68
C SER A 77 -19.41 5.47 -5.36
N GLN A 78 -18.52 4.80 -6.10
CA GLN A 78 -18.81 3.53 -6.77
C GLN A 78 -18.82 2.31 -5.83
N TYR A 79 -18.33 2.48 -4.60
CA TYR A 79 -18.12 1.38 -3.65
C TYR A 79 -19.08 1.40 -2.47
N LEU A 80 -19.74 2.54 -2.19
CA LEU A 80 -20.68 2.67 -1.08
C LEU A 80 -21.95 1.83 -1.29
N SER A 81 -22.45 1.18 -0.23
CA SER A 81 -23.76 0.54 -0.26
C SER A 81 -24.89 1.45 0.20
N LEU A 82 -24.55 2.64 0.72
CA LEU A 82 -25.46 3.67 1.23
C LEU A 82 -26.34 3.17 2.38
N LYS A 83 -25.85 2.18 3.12
CA LYS A 83 -26.55 1.67 4.31
C LYS A 83 -26.39 2.65 5.47
N PRO A 84 -27.44 2.83 6.28
CA PRO A 84 -27.33 3.67 7.47
C PRO A 84 -26.39 3.01 8.49
N ALA A 85 -25.46 3.80 9.02
CA ALA A 85 -24.59 3.37 10.10
C ALA A 85 -25.39 3.12 11.38
N TYR A 86 -25.16 1.97 12.01
CA TYR A 86 -25.88 1.54 13.23
C TYR A 86 -24.95 1.03 14.34
N LYS A 87 -23.68 0.75 14.03
CA LYS A 87 -22.64 0.33 14.98
C LYS A 87 -21.82 1.53 15.47
N GLN A 88 -21.24 1.40 16.65
CA GLN A 88 -20.52 2.50 17.32
C GLN A 88 -19.00 2.44 17.11
N GLN A 89 -18.39 1.24 17.19
CA GLN A 89 -16.93 1.10 17.15
C GLN A 89 -16.55 -0.20 16.46
N ALA A 90 -15.60 -0.12 15.53
CA ALA A 90 -14.92 -1.26 14.92
C ALA A 90 -13.51 -1.40 15.51
N ASN A 91 -13.14 -2.62 15.91
CA ASN A 91 -11.75 -2.97 16.22
C ASN A 91 -11.22 -3.77 15.02
N CYS A 92 -10.17 -3.28 14.35
CA CYS A 92 -9.60 -3.87 13.13
C CYS A 92 -8.07 -3.98 13.24
N PHE A 93 -7.60 -4.81 14.15
CA PHE A 93 -6.18 -5.10 14.41
C PHE A 93 -5.71 -6.32 13.62
N ARG A 94 -4.46 -6.25 13.15
CA ARG A 94 -3.78 -7.39 12.50
C ARG A 94 -3.60 -8.55 13.47
N THR A 95 -3.91 -9.74 12.98
CA THR A 95 -3.81 -11.01 13.72
C THR A 95 -2.72 -11.94 13.20
N ASP A 96 -2.08 -11.57 12.09
CA ASP A 96 -0.99 -12.32 11.47
C ASP A 96 0.40 -11.78 11.87
N SER A 97 1.43 -12.30 11.20
CA SER A 97 2.83 -11.97 11.47
C SER A 97 3.23 -10.53 11.13
N GLU A 98 2.37 -9.76 10.47
CA GLU A 98 2.61 -8.32 10.29
C GLU A 98 2.28 -7.51 11.54
N SER A 99 1.59 -8.09 12.53
CA SER A 99 1.35 -7.45 13.81
C SER A 99 2.66 -7.33 14.60
N LEU A 100 3.02 -6.11 15.01
CA LEU A 100 4.24 -5.87 15.80
C LEU A 100 4.15 -6.43 17.22
N THR A 101 2.95 -6.45 17.81
CA THR A 101 2.73 -6.86 19.21
C THR A 101 1.85 -8.10 19.33
N GLY A 102 1.06 -8.44 18.29
CA GLY A 102 0.06 -9.50 18.35
C GLY A 102 -1.17 -9.16 19.21
N GLU A 103 -1.18 -7.99 19.84
CA GLU A 103 -2.27 -7.56 20.72
C GLU A 103 -3.47 -7.08 19.91
N HIS A 104 -4.66 -7.52 20.28
CA HIS A 104 -5.92 -7.06 19.72
C HIS A 104 -6.97 -6.93 20.82
N LYS A 105 -7.96 -6.08 20.58
CA LYS A 105 -9.08 -5.87 21.50
C LYS A 105 -10.17 -6.92 21.28
N GLU A 106 -11.09 -7.05 22.24
CA GLU A 106 -12.30 -7.85 22.06
C GLU A 106 -13.11 -7.38 20.83
N ASN A 107 -13.85 -8.31 20.23
CA ASN A 107 -14.62 -8.08 19.00
C ASN A 107 -13.77 -7.52 17.84
N ASN A 108 -12.54 -8.05 17.70
CA ASN A 108 -11.66 -7.70 16.59
C ASN A 108 -12.11 -8.34 15.27
N HIS A 109 -12.15 -7.54 14.22
CA HIS A 109 -12.40 -7.96 12.84
C HIS A 109 -11.20 -7.57 11.98
N ASP A 110 -10.29 -8.52 11.74
CA ASP A 110 -9.16 -8.31 10.85
C ASP A 110 -9.61 -8.34 9.38
N ILE A 111 -10.20 -7.22 8.95
CA ILE A 111 -10.76 -7.09 7.61
C ILE A 111 -9.70 -7.11 6.51
N SER A 112 -8.44 -6.83 6.84
CA SER A 112 -7.31 -6.92 5.91
C SER A 112 -7.01 -8.36 5.50
N LEU A 113 -7.26 -9.33 6.39
CA LEU A 113 -7.06 -10.75 6.10
C LEU A 113 -8.25 -11.44 5.42
N THR A 114 -9.39 -10.74 5.25
CA THR A 114 -10.57 -11.33 4.59
C THR A 114 -10.31 -11.75 3.15
N TRP A 115 -9.44 -11.00 2.46
CA TRP A 115 -8.96 -11.30 1.11
C TRP A 115 -7.44 -11.21 1.09
N ASN A 116 -6.77 -12.25 1.59
CA ASN A 116 -5.32 -12.33 1.60
C ASN A 116 -4.81 -13.19 0.42
N GLY A 117 -3.97 -12.62 -0.44
CA GLY A 117 -3.37 -13.29 -1.59
C GLY A 117 -2.94 -12.32 -2.68
N ASP A 118 -2.32 -12.87 -3.74
CA ASP A 118 -1.85 -12.11 -4.89
C ASP A 118 -3.00 -11.92 -5.89
N TYR A 119 -3.86 -10.94 -5.60
CA TYR A 119 -5.08 -10.65 -6.39
C TYR A 119 -5.04 -9.28 -7.08
N TRP A 120 -3.90 -8.60 -7.00
CA TRP A 120 -3.73 -7.22 -7.46
C TRP A 120 -3.75 -7.10 -8.98
N ASP A 121 -3.47 -8.18 -9.69
CA ASP A 121 -3.54 -8.30 -11.15
C ASP A 121 -4.96 -8.57 -11.67
N ASN A 122 -5.88 -8.97 -10.79
CA ASN A 122 -7.27 -9.24 -11.12
C ASN A 122 -8.18 -8.09 -10.67
N GLU A 123 -8.55 -7.24 -11.63
CA GLU A 123 -9.40 -6.07 -11.39
C GLU A 123 -10.71 -6.41 -10.66
N PHE A 124 -11.36 -7.54 -11.00
CA PHE A 124 -12.64 -7.91 -10.38
C PHE A 124 -12.45 -8.31 -8.91
N LEU A 125 -11.39 -9.04 -8.60
CA LEU A 125 -11.09 -9.43 -7.22
C LEU A 125 -10.70 -8.21 -6.39
N ALA A 126 -9.79 -7.36 -6.90
CA ALA A 126 -9.39 -6.12 -6.23
C ALA A 126 -10.58 -5.18 -5.97
N ARG A 127 -11.49 -5.05 -6.94
CA ARG A 127 -12.72 -4.27 -6.80
C ARG A 127 -13.64 -4.86 -5.74
N ASN A 128 -13.85 -6.17 -5.76
CA ASN A 128 -14.76 -6.84 -4.83
C ASN A 128 -14.23 -6.84 -3.39
N SER A 129 -12.93 -7.09 -3.19
CA SER A 129 -12.32 -7.03 -1.85
C SER A 129 -12.42 -5.63 -1.25
N THR A 130 -12.09 -4.61 -2.04
CA THR A 130 -12.22 -3.20 -1.64
C THR A 130 -13.66 -2.87 -1.23
N ARG A 131 -14.65 -3.29 -2.04
CA ARG A 131 -16.07 -3.09 -1.73
C ARG A 131 -16.51 -3.81 -0.47
N CYS A 132 -16.04 -5.03 -0.22
CA CYS A 132 -16.34 -5.76 1.02
C CYS A 132 -15.82 -5.01 2.26
N MET A 133 -14.60 -4.48 2.21
CA MET A 133 -14.02 -3.70 3.32
C MET A 133 -14.80 -2.40 3.57
N ILE A 134 -15.14 -1.66 2.52
CA ILE A 134 -15.90 -0.41 2.62
C ILE A 134 -17.29 -0.66 3.19
N ASN A 135 -18.01 -1.66 2.67
CA ASN A 135 -19.35 -1.99 3.15
C ASN A 135 -19.36 -2.44 4.61
N PHE A 136 -18.32 -3.14 5.07
CA PHE A 136 -18.18 -3.47 6.48
C PHE A 136 -18.03 -2.22 7.34
N LEU A 137 -17.16 -1.29 6.92
CA LEU A 137 -16.90 -0.05 7.66
C LEU A 137 -18.09 0.93 7.62
N GLU A 138 -18.89 0.92 6.56
CA GLU A 138 -20.08 1.77 6.40
C GLU A 138 -21.15 1.54 7.49
N GLU A 139 -21.14 0.36 8.12
CA GLU A 139 -22.07 0.05 9.22
C GLU A 139 -21.74 0.81 10.51
N TYR A 140 -20.56 1.43 10.60
CA TYR A 140 -20.05 2.12 11.79
C TYR A 140 -20.16 3.64 11.64
N LYS A 141 -20.53 4.31 12.74
CA LYS A 141 -20.60 5.78 12.76
C LYS A 141 -19.19 6.38 12.72
N VAL A 142 -19.03 7.45 11.94
CA VAL A 142 -17.83 8.29 11.85
C VAL A 142 -17.83 9.34 12.96
#